data_AF-A0A947U9B9-F1
#
_entry.id   AF-A0A947U9B9-F1
#
_cell.length_a   1.000
_cell.length_b   1.000
_cell.length_c   1.000
_cell.angle_alpha   90.00
_cell.angle_beta   90.00
_cell.angle_gamma   90.00
#
_symmetry.space_group_name_H-M   'P 1'
#
loop_
_entity.id
_entity.type
_entity.pdbx_description
1 polymer ?
#
loop_
_entity_poly.entity_id
_entity_poly.type
_entity_poly.pdbx_seq_one_letter_code
_entity_poly.pdbx_strand_id
1 'polypeptide(L)'
;MGDGDGRYTRTKLRTYVFHQIVTDTQDVAAASMLSGIEPPSAQTPRYYLQLDANYLCKIYTTSIVRVLTQVYACAGLAYEPADLSPEHPQQGGLGATHCLLPQTIAENVSAMAALLRKKVDGRLSDMLAWHNCYTLFTVQMLMLVTGCRAIRNPLMLLDEFDPVLGMGALSDKDSDDRHMSRLVYMPAMLRRQITNYLEHCSAISRQLIGYLPLDEAGNRWSRGFFLWTSPSGLRRAEITPSKIYEQMALVPGYTSHRTNSYRKFIRTTLAERGCPPESLAAYMGHWLRGEEPQDVYSSFCPAAYANVLDEWISPLLRELGWSALSSQWVNE
;
A
#
# COMPACT_ATOMS: atom_id res chain seq x y z
N MET A 1 3.01 -26.29 35.71
CA MET A 1 3.79 -25.04 35.53
C MET A 1 4.54 -24.80 36.83
N GLY A 2 5.70 -24.13 36.81
CA GLY A 2 6.52 -23.90 38.01
C GLY A 2 5.86 -22.92 38.99
N ASP A 3 4.67 -23.26 39.48
CA ASP A 3 3.83 -22.41 40.32
C ASP A 3 4.50 -22.24 41.68
N GLY A 4 5.24 -21.13 41.79
CA GLY A 4 6.07 -20.77 42.96
C GLY A 4 7.47 -20.27 42.60
N ASP A 5 7.95 -20.51 41.39
CA ASP A 5 9.28 -20.07 40.96
C ASP A 5 9.23 -18.66 40.36
N GLY A 6 9.63 -17.65 41.13
CA GLY A 6 9.69 -16.23 40.70
C GLY A 6 10.58 -15.96 39.47
N ARG A 7 11.34 -16.96 39.00
CA ARG A 7 12.06 -16.88 37.72
C ARG A 7 11.11 -16.91 36.52
N TYR A 8 9.94 -17.54 36.61
CA TYR A 8 8.98 -17.68 35.51
C TYR A 8 7.71 -16.86 35.77
N THR A 9 7.70 -15.61 35.28
CA THR A 9 6.51 -14.75 35.33
C THR A 9 5.89 -14.60 33.95
N ARG A 10 4.58 -14.32 33.89
CA ARG A 10 3.88 -14.02 32.63
C ARG A 10 4.57 -12.90 31.85
N THR A 11 5.09 -11.88 32.53
CA THR A 11 5.83 -10.77 31.90
C THR A 11 7.12 -11.24 31.25
N LYS A 12 7.91 -12.09 31.93
CA LYS A 12 9.15 -12.64 31.36
C LYS A 12 8.87 -13.51 30.15
N LEU A 13 7.82 -14.35 30.21
CA LEU A 13 7.40 -15.17 29.07
C LEU A 13 6.98 -14.31 27.88
N ARG A 14 6.13 -13.30 28.08
CA ARG A 14 5.71 -12.39 27.00
C ARG A 14 6.90 -11.66 26.37
N THR A 15 7.83 -11.17 27.19
CA THR A 15 9.04 -10.48 26.73
C THR A 15 9.93 -11.40 25.92
N TYR A 16 10.15 -12.63 26.40
CA TYR A 16 10.93 -13.63 25.68
C TYR A 16 10.29 -13.98 24.33
N VAL A 17 8.98 -14.28 24.32
CA VAL A 17 8.23 -14.60 23.09
C VAL A 17 8.29 -13.43 22.09
N PHE A 18 8.16 -12.19 22.56
CA PHE A 18 8.33 -11.01 21.72
C PHE A 18 9.68 -11.00 21.02
N HIS A 19 10.79 -11.10 21.76
CA HIS A 19 12.14 -11.06 21.18
C HIS A 19 12.42 -12.27 20.28
N GLN A 20 11.90 -13.45 20.62
CA GLN A 20 12.01 -14.61 19.77
C GLN A 20 11.33 -14.38 18.42
N ILE A 21 10.07 -13.93 18.41
CA ILE A 21 9.33 -13.70 17.17
C ILE A 21 9.99 -12.58 16.35
N VAL A 22 10.50 -11.52 16.99
CA VAL A 22 11.28 -10.48 16.30
C VAL A 22 12.56 -11.07 15.68
N THR A 23 13.24 -11.98 16.38
CA THR A 23 14.45 -12.63 15.83
C THR A 23 14.11 -13.52 14.64
N ASP A 24 13.00 -14.24 14.70
CA ASP A 24 12.60 -15.21 13.68
C ASP A 24 11.98 -14.54 12.45
N THR A 25 11.28 -13.42 12.64
CA THR A 25 10.48 -12.79 11.58
C THR A 25 10.88 -11.37 11.25
N GLN A 26 11.66 -10.68 12.08
CA GLN A 26 11.94 -9.24 12.01
C GLN A 26 10.70 -8.33 11.95
N ASP A 27 9.49 -8.86 12.16
CA ASP A 27 8.25 -8.07 12.17
C ASP A 27 7.82 -7.76 13.62
N VAL A 28 8.17 -6.55 14.07
CA VAL A 28 7.82 -6.04 15.39
C VAL A 28 6.31 -5.91 15.61
N ALA A 29 5.52 -5.76 14.54
CA ALA A 29 4.07 -5.62 14.65
C ALA A 29 3.42 -6.98 14.91
N ALA A 30 3.81 -8.02 14.17
CA ALA A 30 3.37 -9.39 14.41
C ALA A 30 3.80 -9.90 15.79
N ALA A 31 5.06 -9.64 16.19
CA ALA A 31 5.56 -9.97 17.52
C ALA A 31 4.75 -9.26 18.62
N SER A 32 4.39 -8.00 18.40
CA SER A 32 3.54 -7.23 19.33
C SER A 32 2.14 -7.83 19.45
N MET A 33 1.51 -8.20 18.33
CA MET A 33 0.18 -8.85 18.33
C MET A 33 0.18 -10.18 19.09
N LEU A 34 1.21 -11.01 18.92
CA LEU A 34 1.30 -12.36 19.50
C LEU A 34 1.72 -12.38 20.98
N SER A 35 2.59 -11.46 21.38
CA SER A 35 3.10 -11.38 22.77
C SER A 35 2.29 -10.42 23.65
N GLY A 36 1.56 -9.50 23.03
CA GLY A 36 0.94 -8.33 23.65
C GLY A 36 1.94 -7.27 24.14
N ILE A 37 3.24 -7.40 23.87
CA ILE A 37 4.23 -6.35 24.19
C ILE A 37 4.09 -5.23 23.16
N GLU A 38 3.99 -3.98 23.61
CA GLU A 38 3.72 -2.84 22.72
C GLU A 38 4.86 -1.82 22.75
N PRO A 39 5.99 -2.11 22.08
CA PRO A 39 7.06 -1.13 21.97
C PRO A 39 6.63 0.03 21.06
N PRO A 40 7.25 1.22 21.18
CA PRO A 40 6.97 2.36 20.31
C PRO A 40 7.07 2.02 18.82
N SER A 41 8.06 1.22 18.42
CA SER A 41 8.28 0.79 17.03
C SER A 41 7.12 -0.03 16.45
N ALA A 42 6.26 -0.64 17.27
CA ALA A 42 5.11 -1.42 16.81
C ALA A 42 3.81 -0.60 16.70
N GLN A 43 3.76 0.64 17.20
CA GLN A 43 2.51 1.41 17.25
C GLN A 43 1.99 1.81 15.87
N THR A 44 2.82 2.49 15.07
CA THR A 44 2.44 2.91 13.71
C THR A 44 2.26 1.72 12.76
N PRO A 45 3.15 0.71 12.75
CA PRO A 45 2.97 -0.48 11.91
C PRO A 45 1.62 -1.19 12.09
N ARG A 46 1.16 -1.37 13.34
CA ARG A 46 -0.11 -2.05 13.63
C ARG A 46 -1.34 -1.31 13.06
N TYR A 47 -1.28 0.01 12.92
CA TYR A 47 -2.40 0.80 12.39
C TYR A 47 -2.74 0.47 10.92
N TYR A 48 -1.75 -0.01 10.16
CA TYR A 48 -1.89 -0.33 8.73
C TYR A 48 -1.84 -1.83 8.42
N LEU A 49 -1.94 -2.70 9.42
CA LEU A 49 -1.68 -4.13 9.27
C LEU A 49 -2.86 -4.96 9.80
N GLN A 50 -3.39 -5.87 8.98
CA GLN A 50 -4.41 -6.83 9.39
C GLN A 50 -4.03 -8.24 8.97
N LEU A 51 -3.31 -8.98 9.82
CA LEU A 51 -2.79 -10.31 9.46
C LEU A 51 -3.84 -11.40 9.63
N ASP A 52 -3.87 -12.35 8.70
CA ASP A 52 -4.65 -13.59 8.81
C ASP A 52 -4.31 -14.34 10.11
N ALA A 53 -5.35 -14.85 10.76
CA ALA A 53 -5.19 -15.55 12.03
C ALA A 53 -4.32 -16.81 11.90
N ASN A 54 -4.45 -17.57 10.79
CA ASN A 54 -3.63 -18.76 10.57
C ASN A 54 -2.18 -18.38 10.25
N TYR A 55 -1.94 -17.26 9.55
CA TYR A 55 -0.60 -16.72 9.36
C TYR A 55 0.07 -16.40 10.71
N LEU A 56 -0.64 -15.74 11.62
CA LEU A 56 -0.17 -15.45 12.99
C LEU A 56 0.07 -16.73 13.80
N CYS A 57 -0.84 -17.69 13.76
CA CYS A 57 -0.66 -19.00 14.40
C CYS A 57 0.60 -19.71 13.89
N LYS A 58 0.84 -19.70 12.58
CA LYS A 58 2.03 -20.29 11.97
C LYS A 58 3.31 -19.64 12.48
N ILE A 59 3.36 -18.30 12.55
CA ILE A 59 4.50 -17.57 13.12
C ILE A 59 4.75 -18.00 14.56
N TYR A 60 3.70 -17.97 15.38
CA TYR A 60 3.80 -18.31 16.80
C TYR A 60 4.30 -19.75 16.99
N THR A 61 3.62 -20.73 16.38
CA THR A 61 3.97 -22.15 16.50
C THR A 61 5.40 -22.41 16.02
N THR A 62 5.80 -21.85 14.89
CA THR A 62 7.17 -22.03 14.36
C THR A 62 8.22 -21.48 15.33
N SER A 63 7.98 -20.29 15.89
CA SER A 63 8.91 -19.64 16.82
C SER A 63 9.01 -20.42 18.14
N ILE A 64 7.88 -20.89 18.67
CA ILE A 64 7.85 -21.67 19.92
C ILE A 64 8.49 -23.05 19.74
N VAL A 65 8.24 -23.74 18.64
CA VAL A 65 8.90 -25.04 18.35
C VAL A 65 10.41 -24.87 18.31
N ARG A 66 10.92 -23.78 17.70
CA ARG A 66 12.36 -23.45 17.69
C ARG A 66 12.91 -23.26 19.10
N VAL A 67 12.22 -22.50 19.95
CA VAL A 67 12.60 -22.29 21.35
C VAL A 67 12.63 -23.60 22.12
N LEU A 68 11.56 -24.39 22.04
CA LEU A 68 11.46 -25.65 22.79
C LEU A 68 12.53 -26.63 22.35
N THR A 69 12.83 -26.71 21.05
CA THR A 69 13.93 -27.51 20.52
C THR A 69 15.27 -27.11 21.15
N GLN A 70 15.57 -25.81 21.22
CA GLN A 70 16.81 -25.31 21.82
C GLN A 70 16.86 -25.57 23.34
N VAL A 71 15.76 -25.34 24.05
CA VAL A 71 15.67 -25.55 25.50
C VAL A 71 15.87 -27.03 25.85
N TYR A 72 15.24 -27.95 25.12
CA TYR A 72 15.42 -29.39 25.32
C TYR A 72 16.86 -29.82 25.00
N ALA A 73 17.46 -29.29 23.93
CA ALA A 73 18.84 -29.56 23.58
C ALA A 73 19.82 -29.16 24.69
N CYS A 74 19.57 -28.07 25.43
CA CYS A 74 20.38 -27.68 26.60
C CYS A 74 20.38 -28.73 27.72
N ALA A 75 19.34 -29.57 27.80
CA ALA A 75 19.24 -30.68 28.74
C ALA A 75 19.70 -32.03 28.13
N GLY A 76 20.20 -32.02 26.89
CA GLY A 76 20.54 -33.25 26.15
C GLY A 76 19.31 -34.06 25.71
N LEU A 77 18.14 -33.43 25.64
CA LEU A 77 16.88 -34.06 25.25
C LEU A 77 16.47 -33.65 23.83
N ALA A 78 15.78 -34.53 23.12
CA ALA A 78 15.06 -34.19 21.90
C ALA A 78 13.69 -33.58 22.28
N TYR A 79 13.31 -32.49 21.62
CA TYR A 79 11.94 -31.98 21.72
C TYR A 79 11.04 -32.77 20.79
N GLU A 80 9.99 -33.37 21.35
CA GLU A 80 8.92 -34.02 20.58
C GLU A 80 7.82 -32.98 20.31
N PRO A 81 7.60 -32.56 19.05
CA PRO A 81 6.61 -31.55 18.72
C PRO A 81 5.20 -32.04 19.08
N ALA A 82 4.51 -31.30 19.94
CA ALA A 82 3.07 -31.46 20.07
C ALA A 82 2.37 -31.04 18.77
N ASP A 83 1.25 -31.67 18.44
CA ASP A 83 0.37 -31.14 17.39
C ASP A 83 -0.26 -29.84 17.90
N LEU A 84 0.30 -28.72 17.42
CA LEU A 84 -0.14 -27.37 17.71
C LEU A 84 -1.07 -26.84 16.61
N SER A 85 -1.51 -27.70 15.69
CA SER A 85 -2.49 -27.34 14.67
C SER A 85 -3.80 -27.00 15.37
N PRO A 86 -4.42 -25.86 15.08
CA PRO A 86 -5.72 -25.56 15.66
C PRO A 86 -6.73 -26.59 15.16
N GLU A 87 -7.54 -27.16 16.07
CA GLU A 87 -8.60 -28.13 15.71
C GLU A 87 -9.54 -27.59 14.63
N HIS A 88 -9.71 -26.26 14.58
CA HIS A 88 -10.44 -25.55 13.55
C HIS A 88 -9.62 -24.35 13.05
N PRO A 89 -9.44 -24.17 11.72
CA PRO A 89 -8.74 -23.01 11.20
C PRO A 89 -9.43 -21.73 11.68
N GLN A 90 -8.63 -20.81 12.22
CA GLN A 90 -9.17 -19.52 12.67
C GLN A 90 -9.53 -18.70 11.43
N GLN A 91 -10.75 -18.15 11.41
CA GLN A 91 -11.22 -17.33 10.31
C GLN A 91 -11.06 -15.85 10.63
N GLY A 92 -10.61 -15.08 9.64
CA GLY A 92 -10.53 -13.63 9.70
C GLY A 92 -9.13 -13.07 9.98
N GLY A 93 -9.03 -11.74 9.91
CA GLY A 93 -7.77 -11.03 10.11
C GLY A 93 -7.76 -10.22 11.41
N LEU A 94 -6.62 -10.25 12.10
CA LEU A 94 -6.35 -9.54 13.35
C LEU A 94 -5.61 -8.22 13.06
N GLY A 95 -6.08 -7.11 13.62
CA GLY A 95 -5.42 -5.80 13.52
C GLY A 95 -6.31 -4.72 12.91
N ALA A 96 -5.78 -3.98 11.95
CA ALA A 96 -6.44 -2.84 11.33
C ALA A 96 -7.80 -3.21 10.70
N THR A 97 -8.80 -2.36 10.88
CA THR A 97 -10.11 -2.54 10.24
C THR A 97 -10.12 -2.02 8.80
N HIS A 98 -11.08 -2.49 8.00
CA HIS A 98 -11.32 -2.04 6.62
C HIS A 98 -10.12 -2.27 5.66
N CYS A 99 -9.38 -3.36 5.83
CA CYS A 99 -8.48 -3.86 4.81
C CYS A 99 -9.31 -4.40 3.63
N LEU A 100 -8.87 -4.16 2.40
CA LEU A 100 -9.55 -4.67 1.22
C LEU A 100 -9.24 -6.14 1.01
N LEU A 101 -10.19 -6.89 0.47
CA LEU A 101 -9.94 -8.23 -0.03
C LEU A 101 -9.34 -8.15 -1.44
N PRO A 102 -8.41 -9.05 -1.80
CA PRO A 102 -7.86 -9.11 -3.17
C PRO A 102 -8.96 -9.18 -4.25
N GLN A 103 -10.00 -9.98 -3.99
CA GLN A 103 -11.14 -10.12 -4.91
C GLN A 103 -11.87 -8.79 -5.13
N THR A 104 -12.15 -8.03 -4.07
CA THR A 104 -12.81 -6.72 -4.18
C THR A 104 -11.97 -5.76 -5.02
N ILE A 105 -10.65 -5.78 -4.89
CA ILE A 105 -9.77 -4.95 -5.73
C ILE A 105 -9.85 -5.40 -7.19
N ALA A 106 -9.77 -6.70 -7.47
CA ALA A 106 -9.85 -7.22 -8.84
C ALA A 106 -11.19 -6.88 -9.51
N GLU A 107 -12.30 -6.99 -8.77
CA GLU A 107 -13.65 -6.60 -9.23
C GLU A 107 -13.72 -5.09 -9.52
N ASN A 108 -13.19 -4.26 -8.62
CA ASN A 108 -13.13 -2.80 -8.80
C ASN A 108 -12.29 -2.38 -10.01
N VAL A 109 -11.12 -3.01 -10.20
CA VAL A 109 -10.25 -2.80 -11.35
C VAL A 109 -10.96 -3.20 -12.64
N SER A 110 -11.65 -4.35 -12.63
CA SER A 110 -12.45 -4.82 -13.76
C SER A 110 -13.60 -3.86 -14.09
N ALA A 111 -14.32 -3.36 -13.09
CA ALA A 111 -15.41 -2.39 -13.25
C ALA A 111 -14.95 -1.09 -13.90
N MET A 112 -13.83 -0.51 -13.42
CA MET A 112 -13.23 0.67 -14.04
C MET A 112 -12.76 0.37 -15.47
N ALA A 113 -12.05 -0.74 -15.69
CA ALA A 113 -11.56 -1.11 -17.01
C ALA A 113 -12.71 -1.36 -18.02
N ALA A 114 -13.84 -1.90 -17.57
CA ALA A 114 -15.03 -2.09 -18.40
C ALA A 114 -15.65 -0.76 -18.84
N LEU A 115 -15.65 0.26 -17.97
CA LEU A 115 -16.06 1.62 -18.33
C LEU A 115 -15.08 2.23 -19.34
N LEU A 116 -13.77 2.11 -19.07
CA LEU A 116 -12.73 2.72 -19.90
C LEU A 116 -12.60 2.10 -21.30
N ARG A 117 -13.01 0.84 -21.49
CA ARG A 117 -13.08 0.19 -22.81
C ARG A 117 -14.23 0.66 -23.68
N LYS A 118 -15.25 1.34 -23.13
CA LYS A 118 -16.37 1.85 -23.93
C LYS A 118 -15.93 3.05 -24.75
N LYS A 119 -16.28 3.04 -26.04
CA LYS A 119 -16.16 4.20 -26.91
C LYS A 119 -17.08 5.31 -26.40
N VAL A 120 -16.58 6.54 -26.34
CA VAL A 120 -17.37 7.69 -25.87
C VAL A 120 -18.07 8.36 -27.05
N ASP A 121 -19.40 8.38 -27.01
CA ASP A 121 -20.29 8.84 -28.10
C ASP A 121 -20.45 10.37 -28.19
N GLY A 122 -19.43 11.11 -27.72
CA GLY A 122 -19.37 12.57 -27.86
C GLY A 122 -20.23 13.39 -26.87
N ARG A 123 -21.07 12.76 -26.03
CA ARG A 123 -21.81 13.47 -24.98
C ARG A 123 -20.86 13.93 -23.88
N LEU A 124 -21.03 15.17 -23.41
CA LEU A 124 -20.20 15.74 -22.35
C LEU A 124 -20.23 14.89 -21.06
N SER A 125 -21.40 14.36 -20.67
CA SER A 125 -21.55 13.47 -19.52
C SER A 125 -20.64 12.24 -19.62
N ASP A 126 -20.55 11.66 -20.82
CA ASP A 126 -19.83 10.42 -21.06
C ASP A 126 -18.31 10.69 -21.11
N MET A 127 -17.91 11.86 -21.64
CA MET A 127 -16.53 12.33 -21.56
C MET A 127 -16.09 12.54 -20.10
N LEU A 128 -16.92 13.17 -19.28
CA LEU A 128 -16.65 13.40 -17.86
C LEU A 128 -16.54 12.08 -17.09
N ALA A 129 -17.49 11.17 -17.29
CA ALA A 129 -17.49 9.87 -16.64
C ALA A 129 -16.24 9.07 -17.02
N TRP A 130 -15.86 9.05 -18.30
CA TRP A 130 -14.64 8.38 -18.74
C TRP A 130 -13.38 9.02 -18.15
N HIS A 131 -13.24 10.34 -18.27
CA HIS A 131 -12.07 11.07 -17.75
C HIS A 131 -11.91 10.86 -16.25
N ASN A 132 -12.99 11.00 -15.48
CA ASN A 132 -12.94 10.82 -14.04
C ASN A 132 -12.64 9.38 -13.65
N CYS A 133 -13.18 8.39 -14.37
CA CYS A 133 -12.83 6.99 -14.17
C CYS A 133 -11.35 6.74 -14.47
N TYR A 134 -10.78 7.38 -15.50
CA TYR A 134 -9.38 7.23 -15.87
C TYR A 134 -8.43 7.89 -14.88
N THR A 135 -8.80 9.07 -14.37
CA THR A 135 -8.14 9.72 -13.22
C THR A 135 -8.19 8.82 -11.99
N LEU A 136 -9.37 8.26 -11.66
CA LEU A 136 -9.54 7.36 -10.51
C LEU A 136 -8.67 6.11 -10.63
N PHE A 137 -8.69 5.45 -11.80
CA PHE A 137 -7.88 4.28 -12.10
C PHE A 137 -6.39 4.55 -11.90
N THR A 138 -5.90 5.66 -12.44
CA THR A 138 -4.48 6.06 -12.34
C THR A 138 -4.08 6.38 -10.90
N VAL A 139 -4.91 7.15 -10.18
CA VAL A 139 -4.68 7.50 -8.78
C VAL A 139 -4.65 6.26 -7.91
N GLN A 140 -5.60 5.34 -8.07
CA GLN A 140 -5.66 4.14 -7.25
C GLN A 140 -4.51 3.17 -7.52
N MET A 141 -4.07 3.04 -8.78
CA MET A 141 -2.87 2.28 -9.11
C MET A 141 -1.65 2.87 -8.37
N LEU A 142 -1.46 4.19 -8.41
CA LEU A 142 -0.39 4.86 -7.67
C LEU A 142 -0.50 4.62 -6.16
N MET A 143 -1.69 4.80 -5.58
CA MET A 143 -1.92 4.63 -4.15
C MET A 143 -1.63 3.20 -3.67
N LEU A 144 -1.97 2.20 -4.49
CA LEU A 144 -1.63 0.80 -4.22
C LEU A 144 -0.12 0.57 -4.26
N VAL A 145 0.54 1.01 -5.34
CA VAL A 145 1.98 0.78 -5.58
C VAL A 145 2.88 1.48 -4.58
N THR A 146 2.51 2.68 -4.15
CA THR A 146 3.35 3.52 -3.25
C THR A 146 2.91 3.46 -1.79
N GLY A 147 1.77 2.82 -1.54
CA GLY A 147 1.11 2.83 -0.25
C GLY A 147 0.81 4.25 0.22
N CYS A 148 0.65 5.22 -0.70
CA CYS A 148 0.46 6.62 -0.36
C CYS A 148 -0.71 6.81 0.60
N ARG A 149 -0.55 7.68 1.60
CA ARG A 149 -1.65 8.14 2.43
C ARG A 149 -2.68 8.90 1.59
N ALA A 150 -3.91 8.94 2.06
CA ALA A 150 -4.98 9.71 1.45
C ALA A 150 -4.71 11.22 1.62
N ILE A 151 -3.93 11.78 0.70
CA ILE A 151 -3.56 13.20 0.64
C ILE A 151 -4.19 13.89 -0.58
N ARG A 152 -4.03 15.21 -0.67
CA ARG A 152 -4.43 16.01 -1.83
C ARG A 152 -3.39 15.86 -2.95
N ASN A 153 -3.86 15.68 -4.18
CA ASN A 153 -3.07 15.56 -5.41
C ASN A 153 -1.91 14.55 -5.30
N PRO A 154 -2.20 13.26 -5.05
CA PRO A 154 -1.16 12.26 -4.81
C PRO A 154 -0.32 11.93 -6.05
N LEU A 155 -0.78 12.27 -7.26
CA LEU A 155 -0.09 11.94 -8.50
C LEU A 155 1.29 12.60 -8.59
N MET A 156 2.28 11.81 -9.00
CA MET A 156 3.66 12.23 -9.19
C MET A 156 4.02 12.18 -10.67
N LEU A 157 4.86 13.12 -11.11
CA LEU A 157 5.40 13.19 -12.45
C LEU A 157 6.55 12.19 -12.62
N LEU A 158 6.84 11.83 -13.87
CA LEU A 158 7.87 10.85 -14.18
C LEU A 158 9.29 11.35 -13.87
N ASP A 159 9.53 12.65 -14.00
CA ASP A 159 10.80 13.32 -13.72
C ASP A 159 11.09 13.51 -12.22
N GLU A 160 10.12 13.20 -11.34
CA GLU A 160 10.32 13.10 -9.89
C GLU A 160 10.97 11.76 -9.48
N PHE A 161 11.20 10.86 -10.44
CA PHE A 161 11.81 9.56 -10.23
C PHE A 161 13.15 9.48 -10.97
N ASP A 162 14.11 8.84 -10.33
CA ASP A 162 15.37 8.46 -10.97
C ASP A 162 15.07 7.56 -12.18
N PRO A 163 15.53 7.90 -13.39
CA PRO A 163 15.16 7.18 -14.61
C PRO A 163 15.73 5.76 -14.68
N VAL A 164 16.82 5.49 -13.95
CA VAL A 164 17.51 4.20 -13.94
C VAL A 164 16.86 3.27 -12.92
N LEU A 165 16.73 3.72 -11.68
CA LEU A 165 16.21 2.93 -10.56
C LEU A 165 14.68 2.97 -10.48
N GLY A 166 14.02 3.92 -11.13
CA GLY A 166 12.58 4.13 -11.02
C GLY A 166 12.14 4.55 -9.62
N MET A 167 13.02 5.18 -8.84
CA MET A 167 12.74 5.56 -7.45
C MET A 167 12.56 7.06 -7.29
N GLY A 168 11.61 7.46 -6.45
CA GLY A 168 11.35 8.85 -6.11
C GLY A 168 11.15 9.02 -4.61
N ALA A 169 11.06 10.26 -4.15
CA ALA A 169 10.76 10.59 -2.77
C ALA A 169 9.27 10.91 -2.61
N LEU A 170 8.60 10.27 -1.66
CA LEU A 170 7.21 10.55 -1.30
C LEU A 170 7.13 11.13 0.12
N SER A 171 6.64 12.37 0.21
CA SER A 171 6.31 13.04 1.48
C SER A 171 4.80 13.18 1.60
N ASP A 172 4.16 12.25 2.31
CA ASP A 172 2.71 12.21 2.53
C ASP A 172 2.32 12.46 4.00
N LYS A 173 3.26 13.04 4.77
CA LYS A 173 3.08 13.47 6.16
C LYS A 173 3.38 14.97 6.25
N ASP A 174 2.54 15.70 6.97
CA ASP A 174 2.69 17.14 7.20
C ASP A 174 3.78 17.41 8.26
N SER A 175 5.05 17.12 7.95
CA SER A 175 6.18 17.63 8.73
C SER A 175 6.98 18.61 7.88
N ASP A 176 7.17 19.82 8.39
CA ASP A 176 7.85 20.92 7.68
C ASP A 176 9.30 20.57 7.29
N ASP A 177 9.90 19.62 8.01
CA ASP A 177 11.27 19.15 7.85
C ASP A 177 11.45 18.04 6.79
N ARG A 178 10.35 17.48 6.24
CA ARG A 178 10.36 16.34 5.31
C ARG A 178 11.13 15.10 5.81
N HIS A 179 11.46 15.01 7.10
CA HIS A 179 12.24 13.89 7.67
C HIS A 179 11.51 12.54 7.56
N MET A 180 10.21 12.56 7.27
CA MET A 180 9.38 11.37 7.05
C MET A 180 9.14 11.06 5.56
N SER A 181 9.88 11.70 4.67
CA SER A 181 9.90 11.33 3.25
C SER A 181 10.50 9.94 3.11
N ARG A 182 9.86 9.10 2.30
CA ARG A 182 10.34 7.74 2.04
C ARG A 182 10.63 7.54 0.56
N LEU A 183 11.56 6.65 0.27
CA LEU A 183 11.77 6.16 -1.09
C LEU A 183 10.55 5.34 -1.51
N VAL A 184 10.08 5.60 -2.72
CA VAL A 184 9.04 4.82 -3.39
C VAL A 184 9.54 4.39 -4.75
N TYR A 185 9.10 3.22 -5.19
CA TYR A 185 9.43 2.67 -6.51
C TYR A 185 8.24 2.79 -7.44
N MET A 186 8.50 3.10 -8.72
CA MET A 186 7.52 3.16 -9.80
C MET A 186 7.79 2.02 -10.80
N PRO A 187 7.06 0.89 -10.69
CA PRO A 187 7.13 -0.20 -11.64
C PRO A 187 6.81 0.26 -13.07
N ALA A 188 7.34 -0.45 -14.06
CA ALA A 188 7.14 -0.14 -15.48
C ALA A 188 5.66 0.00 -15.88
N MET A 189 4.77 -0.81 -15.28
CA MET A 189 3.33 -0.73 -15.52
C MET A 189 2.75 0.63 -15.08
N LEU A 190 3.09 1.07 -13.86
CA LEU A 190 2.63 2.36 -13.35
C LEU A 190 3.24 3.51 -14.16
N ARG A 191 4.52 3.42 -14.53
CA ARG A 191 5.19 4.41 -15.38
C ARG A 191 4.46 4.63 -16.71
N ARG A 192 4.11 3.52 -17.39
CA ARG A 192 3.32 3.55 -18.62
C ARG A 192 1.93 4.16 -18.39
N GLN A 193 1.25 3.77 -17.31
CA GLN A 193 -0.07 4.32 -16.98
C GLN A 193 -0.02 5.83 -16.71
N ILE A 194 0.98 6.32 -15.96
CA ILE A 194 1.17 7.76 -15.72
C ILE A 194 1.48 8.48 -17.03
N THR A 195 2.33 7.92 -17.89
CA THR A 195 2.62 8.49 -19.22
C THR A 195 1.33 8.68 -20.03
N ASN A 196 0.57 7.60 -20.21
CA ASN A 196 -0.70 7.62 -20.95
C ASN A 196 -1.71 8.60 -20.33
N TYR A 197 -1.74 8.68 -19.00
CA TYR A 197 -2.63 9.59 -18.27
C TYR A 197 -2.27 11.07 -18.49
N LEU A 198 -0.98 11.42 -18.44
CA LEU A 198 -0.54 12.80 -18.67
C LEU A 198 -0.81 13.24 -20.12
N GLU A 199 -0.58 12.37 -21.09
CA GLU A 199 -0.94 12.60 -22.50
C GLU A 199 -2.45 12.80 -22.66
N HIS A 200 -3.26 11.97 -21.98
CA HIS A 200 -4.71 12.15 -21.94
C HIS A 200 -5.12 13.49 -21.34
N CYS A 201 -4.54 13.90 -20.20
CA CYS A 201 -4.84 15.18 -19.57
C CYS A 201 -4.57 16.36 -20.50
N SER A 202 -3.51 16.29 -21.31
CA SER A 202 -3.24 17.25 -22.38
C SER A 202 -4.30 17.20 -23.49
N ALA A 203 -4.63 16.01 -23.99
CA ALA A 203 -5.60 15.82 -25.06
C ALA A 203 -7.02 16.28 -24.67
N ILE A 204 -7.52 15.87 -23.51
CA ILE A 204 -8.86 16.23 -23.02
C ILE A 204 -8.96 17.73 -22.73
N SER A 205 -7.88 18.34 -22.21
CA SER A 205 -7.84 19.80 -21.99
C SER A 205 -7.90 20.57 -23.31
N ARG A 206 -7.25 20.08 -24.37
CA ARG A 206 -7.34 20.65 -25.71
C ARG A 206 -8.73 20.47 -26.32
N GLN A 207 -9.36 19.31 -26.13
CA GLN A 207 -10.71 19.07 -26.65
C GLN A 207 -11.76 19.94 -25.97
N LEU A 208 -11.59 20.23 -24.68
CA LEU A 208 -12.48 21.05 -23.88
C LEU A 208 -12.05 22.52 -23.83
N ILE A 209 -11.17 22.93 -24.75
CA ILE A 209 -10.73 24.32 -24.87
C ILE A 209 -11.94 25.24 -25.08
N GLY A 210 -11.98 26.35 -24.35
CA GLY A 210 -13.11 27.29 -24.35
C GLY A 210 -14.29 26.91 -23.44
N TYR A 211 -14.41 25.64 -23.02
CA TYR A 211 -15.38 25.23 -21.98
C TYR A 211 -14.78 25.28 -20.58
N LEU A 212 -13.48 25.02 -20.48
CA LEU A 212 -12.74 25.14 -19.23
C LEU A 212 -12.33 26.60 -18.99
N PRO A 213 -12.41 27.10 -17.75
CA PRO A 213 -11.87 28.39 -17.38
C PRO A 213 -10.40 28.49 -17.75
N LEU A 214 -9.95 29.69 -18.11
CA LEU A 214 -8.52 29.97 -18.25
C LEU A 214 -7.82 29.66 -16.92
N ASP A 215 -6.66 29.01 -17.00
CA ASP A 215 -5.90 28.67 -15.81
C ASP A 215 -5.31 29.93 -15.19
N GLU A 216 -5.89 30.38 -14.07
CA GLU A 216 -5.49 31.63 -13.41
C GLU A 216 -4.16 31.52 -12.64
N ALA A 217 -3.58 30.33 -12.46
CA ALA A 217 -2.28 30.17 -11.79
C ALA A 217 -1.57 28.82 -12.07
N GLY A 218 -0.49 28.86 -12.86
CA GLY A 218 0.62 27.90 -12.83
C GLY A 218 0.33 26.42 -13.12
N ASN A 219 1.28 25.55 -12.75
CA ASN A 219 1.27 24.09 -12.97
C ASN A 219 0.24 23.33 -12.10
N ARG A 220 -0.85 23.96 -11.64
CA ARG A 220 -1.81 23.39 -10.68
C ARG A 220 -2.42 22.06 -11.13
N TRP A 221 -2.74 21.94 -12.43
CA TRP A 221 -3.40 20.76 -13.01
C TRP A 221 -2.43 19.81 -13.72
N SER A 222 -1.13 20.10 -13.68
CA SER A 222 -0.09 19.34 -14.38
C SER A 222 -0.03 17.88 -13.98
N ARG A 223 -0.40 17.57 -12.73
CA ARG A 223 -0.40 16.22 -12.17
C ARG A 223 -1.71 15.46 -12.36
N GLY A 224 -2.76 16.12 -12.87
CA GLY A 224 -4.08 15.52 -13.03
C GLY A 224 -5.20 16.29 -12.31
N PHE A 225 -6.43 15.93 -12.66
CA PHE A 225 -7.65 16.55 -12.15
C PHE A 225 -8.86 15.64 -12.37
N PHE A 226 -9.93 15.91 -11.65
CA PHE A 226 -11.28 15.48 -12.01
C PHE A 226 -12.01 16.61 -12.74
N LEU A 227 -13.05 16.27 -13.49
CA LEU A 227 -13.96 17.19 -14.15
C LEU A 227 -15.36 17.10 -13.55
N TRP A 228 -16.03 18.24 -13.43
CA TRP A 228 -17.43 18.29 -12.99
C TRP A 228 -18.14 19.50 -13.58
N THR A 229 -19.46 19.38 -13.72
CA THR A 229 -20.32 20.47 -14.18
C THR A 229 -20.85 21.27 -13.00
N SER A 230 -20.66 22.59 -13.05
CA SER A 230 -21.28 23.55 -12.13
C SER A 230 -22.34 24.38 -12.87
N PRO A 231 -23.20 25.15 -12.17
CA PRO A 231 -24.09 26.12 -12.82
C PRO A 231 -23.34 27.14 -13.70
N SER A 232 -22.06 27.39 -13.38
CA SER A 232 -21.17 28.30 -14.13
C SER A 232 -20.41 27.63 -15.27
N GLY A 233 -20.75 26.39 -15.63
CA GLY A 233 -20.07 25.61 -16.66
C GLY A 233 -19.12 24.54 -16.10
N LEU A 234 -18.27 24.02 -16.99
CA LEU A 234 -17.36 22.92 -16.70
C LEU A 234 -16.19 23.40 -15.83
N ARG A 235 -15.80 22.60 -14.82
CA ARG A 235 -14.72 22.95 -13.88
C ARG A 235 -13.79 21.78 -13.65
N ARG A 236 -12.51 22.11 -13.41
CA ARG A 236 -11.52 21.18 -12.86
C ARG A 236 -11.66 21.10 -11.34
N ALA A 237 -11.37 19.93 -10.81
CA ALA A 237 -11.35 19.65 -9.39
C ALA A 237 -10.05 18.94 -9.04
N GLU A 238 -9.41 19.41 -7.97
CA GLU A 238 -8.24 18.71 -7.39
C GLU A 238 -8.60 17.31 -6.94
N ILE A 239 -7.62 16.42 -6.95
CA ILE A 239 -7.76 15.03 -6.52
C ILE A 239 -7.63 15.03 -5.00
N THR A 240 -8.76 15.01 -4.29
CA THR A 240 -8.80 14.94 -2.82
C THR A 240 -9.35 13.60 -2.36
N PRO A 241 -9.07 13.16 -1.12
CA PRO A 241 -9.64 11.92 -0.58
C PRO A 241 -11.16 11.84 -0.69
N SER A 242 -11.86 12.96 -0.44
CA SER A 242 -13.32 13.05 -0.57
C SER A 242 -13.78 12.82 -2.01
N LYS A 243 -13.14 13.47 -2.98
CA LYS A 243 -13.51 13.34 -4.40
C LYS A 243 -13.16 11.98 -4.95
N ILE A 244 -12.05 11.37 -4.52
CA ILE A 244 -11.73 9.98 -4.84
C ILE A 244 -12.89 9.07 -4.40
N TYR A 245 -13.38 9.23 -3.17
CA TYR A 245 -14.51 8.45 -2.66
C TYR A 245 -15.81 8.72 -3.45
N GLU A 246 -16.11 9.98 -3.78
CA GLU A 246 -17.26 10.33 -4.62
C GLU A 246 -17.18 9.66 -6.00
N GLN A 247 -16.01 9.67 -6.64
CA GLN A 247 -15.83 9.05 -7.96
C GLN A 247 -15.94 7.52 -7.91
N MET A 248 -15.52 6.86 -6.81
CA MET A 248 -15.75 5.42 -6.63
C MET A 248 -17.23 5.07 -6.73
N ALA A 249 -18.11 5.87 -6.11
CA ALA A 249 -19.54 5.63 -6.09
C ALA A 249 -20.22 5.81 -7.45
N LEU A 250 -19.56 6.49 -8.40
CA LEU A 250 -20.08 6.75 -9.74
C LEU A 250 -19.69 5.66 -10.76
N VAL A 251 -18.77 4.75 -10.41
CA VAL A 251 -18.36 3.65 -11.31
C VAL A 251 -19.32 2.47 -11.13
N PRO A 252 -20.05 2.04 -12.18
CA PRO A 252 -20.97 0.91 -12.07
C PRO A 252 -20.25 -0.38 -11.71
N GLY A 253 -20.74 -1.09 -10.69
CA GLY A 253 -20.15 -2.34 -10.20
C GLY A 253 -18.92 -2.15 -9.29
N TYR A 254 -18.55 -0.90 -8.95
CA TYR A 254 -17.46 -0.61 -8.03
C TYR A 254 -17.92 -0.64 -6.58
N THR A 255 -17.21 -1.39 -5.73
CA THR A 255 -17.39 -1.40 -4.28
C THR A 255 -16.58 -0.27 -3.65
N SER A 256 -17.27 0.80 -3.24
CA SER A 256 -16.66 1.96 -2.58
C SER A 256 -16.01 1.57 -1.24
N HIS A 257 -14.85 2.14 -0.95
CA HIS A 257 -14.09 1.85 0.26
C HIS A 257 -13.33 3.08 0.76
N ARG A 258 -12.77 3.01 1.97
CA ARG A 258 -11.96 4.10 2.52
C ARG A 258 -10.72 4.31 1.63
N THR A 259 -10.36 5.56 1.37
CA THR A 259 -9.23 5.91 0.48
C THR A 259 -7.90 5.30 0.95
N ASN A 260 -7.67 5.21 2.26
CA ASN A 260 -6.47 4.60 2.85
C ASN A 260 -6.45 3.05 2.80
N SER A 261 -7.49 2.38 2.30
CA SER A 261 -7.56 0.91 2.33
C SER A 261 -6.50 0.24 1.45
N TYR A 262 -6.06 0.87 0.36
CA TYR A 262 -4.95 0.35 -0.47
C TYR A 262 -3.65 0.23 0.30
N ARG A 263 -3.32 1.24 1.12
CA ARG A 263 -2.12 1.21 1.98
C ARG A 263 -2.16 0.07 3.00
N LYS A 264 -3.34 -0.24 3.55
CA LYS A 264 -3.54 -1.37 4.48
C LYS A 264 -3.40 -2.70 3.76
N PHE A 265 -4.03 -2.81 2.60
CA PHE A 265 -4.00 -3.99 1.76
C PHE A 265 -2.56 -4.34 1.38
N ILE A 266 -1.83 -3.41 0.76
CA ILE A 266 -0.49 -3.70 0.26
C ILE A 266 0.47 -4.08 1.40
N ARG A 267 0.42 -3.39 2.55
CA ARG A 267 1.24 -3.75 3.72
C ARG A 267 0.92 -5.16 4.21
N THR A 268 -0.36 -5.49 4.34
CA THR A 268 -0.81 -6.80 4.82
C THR A 268 -0.42 -7.90 3.85
N THR A 269 -0.78 -7.76 2.57
CA THR A 269 -0.54 -8.76 1.54
C THR A 269 0.95 -9.01 1.33
N LEU A 270 1.78 -7.97 1.31
CA LEU A 270 3.23 -8.17 1.17
C LEU A 270 3.83 -8.85 2.41
N ALA A 271 3.35 -8.53 3.61
CA ALA A 271 3.82 -9.20 4.83
C ALA A 271 3.50 -10.70 4.80
N GLU A 272 2.26 -11.07 4.49
CA GLU A 272 1.81 -12.47 4.47
C GLU A 272 2.47 -13.30 3.37
N ARG A 273 2.85 -12.65 2.26
CA ARG A 273 3.61 -13.28 1.18
C ARG A 273 5.09 -13.45 1.49
N GLY A 274 5.60 -12.88 2.59
CA GLY A 274 6.98 -13.02 3.03
C GLY A 274 7.93 -11.95 2.47
N CYS A 275 7.41 -10.78 2.06
CA CYS A 275 8.25 -9.64 1.69
C CYS A 275 9.18 -9.27 2.86
N PRO A 276 10.49 -9.03 2.61
CA PRO A 276 11.44 -8.68 3.65
C PRO A 276 10.93 -7.56 4.57
N PRO A 277 10.81 -7.80 5.89
CA PRO A 277 10.23 -6.84 6.84
C PRO A 277 10.93 -5.49 6.87
N GLU A 278 12.25 -5.45 6.74
CA GLU A 278 13.03 -4.20 6.65
C GLU A 278 12.62 -3.37 5.43
N SER A 279 12.54 -4.00 4.24
CA SER A 279 12.08 -3.35 3.02
C SER A 279 10.63 -2.88 3.15
N LEU A 280 9.78 -3.68 3.78
CA LEU A 280 8.38 -3.33 3.98
C LEU A 280 8.20 -2.19 5.02
N ALA A 281 9.05 -2.12 6.03
CA ALA A 281 9.10 -1.01 6.98
C ALA A 281 9.57 0.29 6.30
N ALA A 282 10.64 0.23 5.51
CA ALA A 282 11.13 1.35 4.69
C ALA A 282 10.04 1.84 3.71
N TYR A 283 9.38 0.93 2.99
CA TYR A 283 8.25 1.20 2.11
C TYR A 283 7.07 1.88 2.79
N MET A 284 6.82 1.55 4.05
CA MET A 284 5.75 2.16 4.81
C MET A 284 6.15 3.46 5.50
N GLY A 285 7.42 3.86 5.50
CA GLY A 285 7.82 5.02 6.31
C GLY A 285 7.79 4.72 7.81
N HIS A 286 8.09 3.48 8.20
CA HIS A 286 8.00 3.00 9.58
C HIS A 286 9.41 2.77 10.15
N TRP A 287 9.96 3.79 10.78
CA TRP A 287 11.24 3.75 11.50
C TRP A 287 11.18 4.70 12.69
N LEU A 288 12.00 4.43 13.70
CA LEU A 288 12.31 5.39 14.75
C LEU A 288 13.53 6.23 14.36
N ARG A 289 13.84 7.23 15.20
CA ARG A 289 15.07 8.00 15.04
C ARG A 289 16.29 7.11 15.24
N GLY A 290 17.20 7.11 14.26
CA GLY A 290 18.36 6.21 14.17
C GLY A 290 18.07 4.91 13.40
N GLU A 291 16.85 4.70 12.91
CA GLU A 291 16.46 3.56 12.07
C GLU A 291 16.11 4.00 10.64
N GLU A 292 16.38 5.26 10.27
CA GLU A 292 16.07 5.80 8.95
C GLU A 292 16.83 5.05 7.85
N PRO A 293 16.14 4.53 6.80
CA PRO A 293 16.80 3.81 5.72
C PRO A 293 17.77 4.65 4.89
N GLN A 294 17.71 5.98 4.98
CA GLN A 294 18.52 6.89 4.18
C GLN A 294 19.43 7.79 5.04
N ASP A 295 19.65 7.42 6.31
CA ASP A 295 20.63 8.11 7.15
C ASP A 295 22.06 7.90 6.64
N VAL A 296 22.96 8.82 6.99
CA VAL A 296 24.37 8.79 6.59
C VAL A 296 25.12 7.56 7.11
N TYR A 297 24.65 6.93 8.19
CA TYR A 297 25.23 5.70 8.74
C TYR A 297 24.47 4.43 8.31
N SER A 298 23.45 4.56 7.48
CA SER A 298 22.66 3.41 7.02
C SER A 298 23.42 2.55 6.02
N SER A 299 23.37 1.23 6.19
CA SER A 299 23.84 0.25 5.20
C SER A 299 22.76 -0.16 4.19
N PHE A 300 21.58 0.47 4.25
CA PHE A 300 20.45 0.14 3.41
C PHE A 300 20.74 0.52 1.94
N CYS A 301 20.63 -0.45 1.03
CA CYS A 301 20.95 -0.25 -0.39
C CYS A 301 19.69 0.12 -1.19
N PRO A 302 19.56 1.34 -1.73
CA PRO A 302 18.38 1.75 -2.50
C PRO A 302 18.13 0.90 -3.75
N ALA A 303 19.19 0.45 -4.43
CA ALA A 303 19.05 -0.39 -5.62
C ALA A 303 18.54 -1.80 -5.28
N ALA A 304 19.01 -2.41 -4.19
CA ALA A 304 18.50 -3.69 -3.72
C ALA A 304 17.03 -3.57 -3.29
N TYR A 305 16.69 -2.48 -2.60
CA TYR A 305 15.33 -2.15 -2.22
C TYR A 305 14.38 -2.02 -3.42
N ALA A 306 14.79 -1.32 -4.48
CA ALA A 306 14.00 -1.21 -5.71
C ALA A 306 13.70 -2.59 -6.33
N ASN A 307 14.71 -3.48 -6.39
CA ASN A 307 14.54 -4.84 -6.90
C ASN A 307 13.55 -5.65 -6.06
N VAL A 308 13.66 -5.58 -4.73
CA VAL A 308 12.69 -6.23 -3.83
C VAL A 308 11.29 -5.69 -4.09
N LEU A 309 11.10 -4.37 -4.15
CA LEU A 309 9.78 -3.81 -4.41
C LEU A 309 9.19 -4.25 -5.75
N ASP A 310 10.00 -4.31 -6.82
CA ASP A 310 9.54 -4.78 -8.12
C ASP A 310 9.14 -6.26 -8.08
N GLU A 311 9.96 -7.11 -7.45
CA GLU A 311 9.73 -8.55 -7.30
C GLU A 311 8.37 -8.84 -6.65
N TRP A 312 7.97 -8.04 -5.66
CA TRP A 312 6.72 -8.26 -4.93
C TRP A 312 5.52 -7.51 -5.50
N ILE A 313 5.68 -6.26 -5.94
CA ILE A 313 4.56 -5.40 -6.37
C ILE A 313 4.14 -5.73 -7.82
N SER A 314 5.09 -5.96 -8.72
CA SER A 314 4.79 -6.16 -10.15
C SER A 314 3.95 -7.42 -10.44
N PRO A 315 4.21 -8.58 -9.81
CA PRO A 315 3.30 -9.73 -9.91
C PRO A 315 1.93 -9.46 -9.28
N LEU A 316 1.90 -8.83 -8.10
CA LEU A 316 0.64 -8.52 -7.41
C LEU A 316 -0.27 -7.61 -8.24
N LEU A 317 0.26 -6.59 -8.91
CA LEU A 317 -0.52 -5.75 -9.82
C LEU A 317 -1.20 -6.59 -10.91
N ARG A 318 -0.45 -7.51 -11.54
CA ARG A 318 -0.97 -8.39 -12.60
C ARG A 318 -2.06 -9.33 -12.07
N GLU A 319 -1.85 -9.92 -10.90
CA GLU A 319 -2.84 -10.79 -10.25
C GLU A 319 -4.15 -10.06 -9.92
N LEU A 320 -4.06 -8.78 -9.53
CA LEU A 320 -5.21 -7.93 -9.25
C LEU A 320 -5.89 -7.38 -10.53
N GLY A 321 -5.40 -7.74 -11.72
CA GLY A 321 -5.97 -7.35 -13.00
C GLY A 321 -5.58 -5.95 -13.49
N TRP A 322 -4.59 -5.31 -12.85
CA TRP A 322 -4.10 -4.01 -13.30
C TRP A 322 -3.35 -4.13 -14.63
N SER A 323 -3.49 -3.10 -15.46
CA SER A 323 -2.76 -2.93 -16.70
C SER A 323 -2.63 -1.45 -17.04
N ALA A 324 -1.62 -1.07 -17.81
CA ALA A 324 -1.54 0.26 -18.38
C ALA A 324 -2.53 0.37 -19.54
N LEU A 325 -3.43 1.35 -19.47
CA LEU A 325 -4.48 1.57 -20.44
C LEU A 325 -4.15 2.83 -21.25
N SER A 326 -4.30 2.77 -22.58
CA SER A 326 -4.16 3.93 -23.45
C SER A 326 -5.44 4.77 -23.43
N SER A 327 -5.32 6.04 -23.80
CA SER A 327 -6.48 6.92 -23.92
C SER A 327 -7.04 6.91 -25.34
N GLN A 328 -8.37 6.89 -25.47
CA GLN A 328 -9.05 7.04 -26.76
C GLN A 328 -8.93 8.45 -27.39
N TRP A 329 -8.37 9.43 -26.65
CA TRP A 329 -8.15 10.80 -27.13
C TRP A 329 -6.71 11.09 -27.56
N VAL A 330 -5.83 10.11 -27.39
CA VAL A 330 -4.45 10.18 -27.87
C VAL A 330 -4.40 9.29 -29.10
N ASN A 331 -4.30 9.91 -30.28
CA ASN A 331 -4.02 9.19 -31.51
C ASN A 331 -2.50 9.03 -31.63
N GLU A 332 -2.03 7.85 -32.04
CA GLU A 332 -0.64 7.63 -32.47
C GLU A 332 -0.30 8.49 -33.71
#